data_AF-A0A317D7I0-F1
#
_entry.id   AF-A0A317D7I0-F1
#
_cell.length_a   1.000
_cell.length_b   1.000
_cell.length_c   1.000
_cell.angle_alpha   90.00
_cell.angle_beta   90.00
_cell.angle_gamma   90.00
#
_symmetry.space_group_name_H-M   'P 1'
#
loop_
_entity.id
_entity.type
_entity.pdbx_description
1 polymer ?
#
loop_
_entity_poly.entity_id
_entity_poly.type
_entity_poly.pdbx_seq_one_letter_code
_entity_poly.pdbx_strand_id
1 'polypeptide(L)'
;MSDDPHAVAFLSLLRAVPGLRVFPDEQGNTPTATTALPYVVTWVSVRYDLGPTIDLRSTRGVATATVHSVGLNDTSARITAGKVRDAYLDVVPAIAGRKAFPIRHDDSPPARPDESTGRRVYDQIDVYRLESLPG
;
A
#
# COMPACT_ATOMS: atom_id res chain seq x y z
N MET A 1 1.55 9.03 -11.34
CA MET A 1 2.02 8.39 -10.09
C MET A 1 2.15 9.51 -9.06
N SER A 2 1.78 9.31 -7.81
CA SER A 2 2.05 10.34 -6.80
C SER A 2 3.53 10.31 -6.48
N ASP A 3 4.26 11.37 -6.79
CA ASP A 3 5.67 11.55 -6.40
C ASP A 3 5.81 11.85 -4.88
N ASP A 4 4.74 11.67 -4.10
CA ASP A 4 4.80 11.85 -2.64
C ASP A 4 5.73 10.78 -2.03
N PRO A 5 6.68 11.19 -1.19
CA PRO A 5 7.70 10.29 -0.66
C PRO A 5 7.12 9.18 0.23
N HIS A 6 5.93 9.34 0.82
CA HIS A 6 5.25 8.27 1.55
C HIS A 6 4.70 7.21 0.60
N ALA A 7 4.11 7.63 -0.52
CA ALA A 7 3.60 6.71 -1.53
C ALA A 7 4.76 5.89 -2.14
N VAL A 8 5.88 6.55 -2.42
CA VAL A 8 7.11 5.87 -2.88
C VAL A 8 7.58 4.86 -1.82
N ALA A 9 7.66 5.23 -0.55
CA ALA A 9 8.10 4.33 0.52
C ALA A 9 7.23 3.06 0.61
N PHE A 10 5.91 3.21 0.61
CA PHE A 10 4.99 2.07 0.62
C PHE A 10 5.14 1.16 -0.60
N LEU A 11 5.25 1.73 -1.81
CA LEU A 11 5.38 0.96 -3.03
C LEU A 11 6.74 0.26 -3.13
N SER A 12 7.82 0.93 -2.71
CA SER A 12 9.17 0.37 -2.68
C SER A 12 9.26 -0.86 -1.77
N LEU A 13 8.64 -0.82 -0.59
CA LEU A 13 8.61 -1.97 0.32
C LEU A 13 7.94 -3.20 -0.32
N LEU A 14 6.80 -3.02 -0.99
CA LEU A 14 6.12 -4.14 -1.64
C LEU A 14 6.88 -4.64 -2.87
N ARG A 15 7.46 -3.74 -3.68
CA ARG A 15 8.24 -4.11 -4.87
C ARG A 15 9.51 -4.87 -4.52
N ALA A 16 10.04 -4.68 -3.31
CA ALA A 16 11.17 -5.44 -2.80
C ALA A 16 10.81 -6.90 -2.43
N VAL A 17 9.52 -7.24 -2.34
CA VAL A 17 9.07 -8.60 -1.98
C VAL A 17 9.20 -9.53 -3.20
N PRO A 18 10.03 -10.59 -3.14
CA PRO A 18 10.22 -11.48 -4.27
C PRO A 18 8.92 -12.16 -4.71
N GLY A 19 8.66 -12.10 -6.01
CA GLY A 19 7.49 -12.74 -6.63
C GLY A 19 6.15 -12.04 -6.34
N LEU A 20 6.14 -10.84 -5.74
CA LEU A 20 4.95 -10.02 -5.61
C LEU A 20 4.83 -9.09 -6.82
N ARG A 21 3.70 -9.14 -7.52
CA ARG A 21 3.38 -8.18 -8.58
C ARG A 21 2.56 -7.05 -8.00
N VAL A 22 3.12 -5.84 -8.00
CA VAL A 22 2.54 -4.67 -7.31
C VAL A 22 2.13 -3.61 -8.32
N PHE A 23 0.93 -3.07 -8.14
CA PHE A 23 0.39 -1.95 -8.90
C PHE A 23 0.09 -0.74 -8.00
N PRO A 24 0.23 0.50 -8.48
CA PRO A 24 0.72 0.85 -9.82
C PRO A 24 2.14 0.34 -10.07
N ASP A 25 2.44 -0.06 -11.31
CA ASP A 25 3.78 -0.53 -11.67
C ASP A 25 4.80 0.62 -11.68
N GLU A 26 6.06 0.35 -12.01
CA GLU A 26 7.11 1.40 -12.05
C GLU A 26 6.83 2.50 -13.06
N GLN A 27 5.98 2.25 -14.05
CA GLN A 27 5.55 3.21 -15.07
C GLN A 27 4.22 3.89 -14.71
N GLY A 28 3.58 3.49 -13.61
CA GLY A 28 2.31 4.07 -13.15
C GLY A 28 1.08 3.41 -13.72
N ASN A 29 1.20 2.28 -14.43
CA ASN A 29 0.07 1.58 -15.00
C ASN A 29 -0.72 0.81 -13.93
N THR A 30 -2.01 0.63 -14.19
CA THR A 30 -2.92 -0.19 -13.40
C THR A 30 -3.06 -1.58 -14.01
N PRO A 31 -3.50 -2.60 -13.24
CA PRO A 31 -3.78 -3.91 -13.80
C PRO A 31 -4.90 -3.83 -14.83
N THR A 32 -4.79 -4.65 -15.86
CA THR A 32 -5.80 -4.86 -16.91
C THR A 32 -6.48 -6.22 -16.75
N ALA A 33 -7.56 -6.47 -17.50
CA ALA A 33 -8.27 -7.76 -17.49
C ALA A 33 -7.35 -8.97 -17.84
N THR A 34 -6.26 -8.74 -18.58
CA THR A 34 -5.30 -9.79 -18.98
C THR A 34 -4.13 -9.96 -18.00
N THR A 35 -4.06 -9.15 -16.94
CA THR A 35 -2.99 -9.22 -15.95
C THR A 35 -3.00 -10.59 -15.26
N ALA A 36 -1.86 -11.27 -15.18
CA ALA A 36 -1.80 -12.58 -14.53
C ALA A 36 -1.95 -12.43 -13.01
N LEU A 37 -2.69 -13.35 -12.40
CA LEU A 37 -2.90 -13.47 -10.95
C LEU A 37 -1.77 -14.31 -10.32
N PRO A 38 -1.43 -14.10 -9.03
CA PRO A 38 -1.93 -13.04 -8.16
C PRO A 38 -1.22 -11.70 -8.39
N TYR A 39 -1.86 -10.60 -7.99
CA TYR A 39 -1.26 -9.27 -7.95
C TYR A 39 -1.79 -8.46 -6.78
N VAL A 40 -1.11 -7.36 -6.48
CA VAL A 40 -1.46 -6.42 -5.43
C VAL A 40 -1.73 -5.06 -6.07
N VAL A 41 -2.79 -4.38 -5.63
CA VAL A 41 -3.04 -2.97 -5.98
C VAL A 41 -3.00 -2.15 -4.71
N THR A 42 -2.15 -1.14 -4.67
CA THR A 42 -1.99 -0.28 -3.50
C THR A 42 -2.38 1.15 -3.84
N TRP A 43 -3.36 1.66 -3.11
CA TRP A 43 -3.76 3.06 -3.15
C TRP A 43 -3.26 3.76 -1.90
N VAL A 44 -2.37 4.74 -2.07
CA VAL A 44 -1.84 5.52 -0.95
C VAL A 44 -2.48 6.90 -0.96
N SER A 45 -3.13 7.24 0.14
CA SER A 45 -3.60 8.59 0.43
C SER A 45 -2.71 9.21 1.49
N VAL A 46 -2.31 10.47 1.30
CA VAL A 46 -1.45 11.19 2.23
C VAL A 46 -2.17 12.45 2.67
N ARG A 47 -2.26 12.65 3.97
CA ARG A 47 -2.81 13.86 4.58
C ARG A 47 -1.79 14.48 5.54
N TYR A 48 -1.86 15.79 5.67
CA TYR A 48 -1.01 16.56 6.57
C TYR A 48 -1.91 17.28 7.57
N ASP A 49 -1.99 16.76 8.80
CA ASP A 49 -3.02 17.16 9.79
C ASP A 49 -2.69 18.48 10.52
N LEU A 50 -1.45 18.97 10.40
CA LEU A 50 -1.02 20.27 10.91
C LEU A 50 -0.51 21.07 9.71
N GLY A 51 -1.30 22.08 9.30
CA GLY A 51 -1.02 22.91 8.12
C GLY A 51 0.39 23.50 8.10
N PRO A 52 0.84 24.07 6.97
CA PRO A 52 2.20 24.54 6.84
C PRO A 52 2.46 25.68 7.83
N THR A 53 3.12 25.39 8.96
CA THR A 53 3.84 26.42 9.69
C THR A 53 4.90 26.99 8.74
N ILE A 54 5.30 28.26 8.90
CA ILE A 54 6.31 28.92 8.04
C ILE A 54 7.55 28.03 7.79
N ASP A 55 7.94 27.20 8.76
CA ASP A 55 9.10 26.31 8.65
C ASP A 55 8.77 24.81 8.51
N LEU A 56 7.49 24.44 8.31
CA LEU A 56 6.98 23.04 8.24
C LEU A 56 7.35 22.12 9.43
N ARG A 57 7.96 22.64 10.51
CA ARG A 57 8.56 21.88 11.62
C ARG A 57 7.60 20.99 12.40
N SER A 58 6.29 21.25 12.31
CA SER A 58 5.26 20.50 13.05
C SER A 58 4.33 19.70 12.15
N THR A 59 4.58 19.66 10.84
CA THR A 59 3.65 19.03 9.88
C THR A 59 3.73 17.51 9.96
N ARG A 60 2.81 16.91 10.73
CA ARG A 60 2.61 15.46 10.80
C ARG A 60 2.00 14.97 9.50
N GLY A 61 2.69 14.05 8.84
CA GLY A 61 2.19 13.32 7.68
C GLY A 61 1.54 12.03 8.16
N VAL A 62 0.31 11.79 7.72
CA VAL A 62 -0.40 10.54 7.93
C VAL A 62 -0.71 9.97 6.55
N ALA A 63 -0.06 8.87 6.21
CA ALA A 63 -0.25 8.16 4.97
C ALA A 63 -1.03 6.86 5.24
N THR A 64 -2.09 6.64 4.48
CA THR A 64 -2.93 5.44 4.56
C THR A 64 -2.81 4.68 3.24
N ALA A 65 -2.35 3.45 3.29
CA ALA A 65 -2.28 2.53 2.17
C ALA A 65 -3.46 1.55 2.25
N THR A 66 -4.37 1.62 1.27
CA THR A 66 -5.39 0.59 1.05
C THR A 66 -4.84 -0.40 0.04
N VAL A 67 -4.66 -1.64 0.47
CA VAL A 67 -4.02 -2.69 -0.31
C VAL A 67 -5.03 -3.75 -0.67
N HIS A 68 -5.22 -3.96 -1.97
CA HIS A 68 -6.05 -5.02 -2.54
C HIS A 68 -5.15 -6.17 -2.97
N SER A 69 -5.27 -7.31 -2.28
CA SER A 69 -4.55 -8.54 -2.61
C SER A 69 -5.45 -9.44 -3.44
N VAL A 70 -5.19 -9.49 -4.74
CA VAL A 70 -6.08 -10.13 -5.72
C VAL A 70 -5.55 -11.50 -6.13
N GLY A 71 -6.41 -12.52 -5.99
CA GLY A 71 -6.12 -13.91 -6.29
C GLY A 71 -7.17 -14.60 -7.16
N LEU A 72 -6.82 -15.79 -7.67
CA LEU A 72 -7.73 -16.66 -8.42
C LEU A 72 -8.77 -17.33 -7.50
N ASN A 73 -8.40 -17.54 -6.25
CA ASN A 73 -9.23 -18.10 -5.19
C ASN A 73 -8.91 -17.41 -3.86
N ASP A 74 -9.79 -17.60 -2.87
CA ASP A 74 -9.64 -17.03 -1.51
C ASP A 74 -8.27 -17.35 -0.90
N THR A 75 -7.80 -18.60 -1.00
CA THR A 75 -6.48 -19.00 -0.48
C THR A 75 -5.34 -18.19 -1.09
N SER A 76 -5.35 -18.01 -2.42
CA SER A 76 -4.30 -17.23 -3.11
C SER A 76 -4.34 -15.75 -2.77
N ALA A 77 -5.52 -15.18 -2.54
CA ALA A 77 -5.68 -13.80 -2.10
C ALA A 77 -5.12 -13.63 -0.68
N ARG A 78 -5.44 -14.55 0.24
CA ARG A 78 -4.92 -14.54 1.62
C ARG A 78 -3.41 -14.76 1.72
N ILE A 79 -2.85 -15.65 0.91
CA ILE A 79 -1.38 -15.84 0.85
C ILE A 79 -0.70 -14.55 0.37
N THR A 80 -1.28 -13.89 -0.63
CA THR A 80 -0.77 -12.61 -1.14
C THR A 80 -0.85 -11.52 -0.07
N ALA A 81 -1.97 -11.44 0.65
CA ALA A 81 -2.15 -10.54 1.79
C ALA A 81 -1.14 -10.81 2.92
N GLY A 82 -0.83 -12.08 3.20
CA GLY A 82 0.22 -12.46 4.15
C GLY A 82 1.58 -11.88 3.78
N LYS A 83 1.97 -11.96 2.50
CA LYS A 83 3.23 -11.36 2.01
C LYS A 83 3.24 -9.83 2.14
N VAL A 84 2.11 -9.18 1.86
CA VAL A 84 1.94 -7.73 2.06
C VAL A 84 2.11 -7.39 3.55
N ARG A 85 1.48 -8.16 4.43
CA ARG A 85 1.56 -7.96 5.88
C ARG A 85 2.99 -8.08 6.39
N ASP A 86 3.72 -9.11 5.97
CA ASP A 86 5.12 -9.32 6.35
C ASP A 86 6.03 -8.18 5.87
N ALA A 87 5.70 -7.57 4.72
CA ALA A 87 6.46 -6.46 4.16
C ALA A 87 6.18 -5.10 4.83
N TYR A 88 5.01 -4.96 5.45
CA TYR A 88 4.55 -3.69 6.02
C TYR A 88 4.61 -3.65 7.53
N LEU A 89 4.13 -4.69 8.22
CA LEU A 89 3.87 -4.61 9.64
C LEU A 89 5.17 -4.34 10.44
N ASP A 90 5.11 -3.30 11.27
CA ASP A 90 6.20 -2.84 12.14
C ASP A 90 7.49 -2.40 11.40
N VAL A 91 7.44 -2.27 10.07
CA VAL A 91 8.54 -1.71 9.29
C VAL A 91 8.57 -0.19 9.44
N VAL A 92 9.77 0.36 9.64
CA VAL A 92 10.03 1.80 9.67
C VAL A 92 10.70 2.20 8.35
N PRO A 93 9.96 2.69 7.34
CA PRO A 93 10.55 3.05 6.06
C PRO A 93 11.43 4.29 6.17
N ALA A 94 12.53 4.31 5.42
CA ALA A 94 13.33 5.52 5.27
C ALA A 94 12.61 6.50 4.34
N ILE A 95 12.38 7.74 4.79
CA ILE A 95 11.76 8.82 4.03
C ILE A 95 12.68 10.03 4.08
N ALA A 96 13.08 10.56 2.92
CA ALA A 96 13.99 11.70 2.87
C ALA A 96 13.39 12.92 3.58
N GLY A 97 14.14 13.50 4.52
CA GLY A 97 13.73 14.68 5.31
C GLY A 97 12.59 14.43 6.30
N ARG A 98 12.23 13.17 6.58
CA ARG A 98 11.18 12.82 7.52
C ARG A 98 11.58 11.63 8.40
N LYS A 99 11.23 11.73 9.69
CA LYS A 99 11.28 10.62 10.63
C LYS A 99 9.97 9.84 10.59
N ALA A 100 10.01 8.65 10.00
CA ALA A 100 8.89 7.71 9.99
C ALA A 100 8.73 6.97 11.32
N PHE A 101 7.50 6.61 11.64
CA PHE A 101 7.15 5.64 12.67
C PHE A 101 6.85 4.27 12.03
N PRO A 102 6.80 3.18 12.82
CA PRO A 102 6.47 1.86 12.30
C PRO A 102 5.10 1.86 11.63
N ILE A 103 4.99 1.21 10.47
CA ILE A 103 3.73 1.00 9.76
C ILE A 103 2.83 0.10 10.62
N ARG A 104 1.58 0.52 10.81
CA ARG A 104 0.57 -0.21 11.57
C ARG A 104 -0.53 -0.71 10.67
N HIS A 105 -1.12 -1.83 11.06
CA HIS A 105 -2.31 -2.38 10.44
C HIS A 105 -3.54 -1.77 11.13
N ASP A 106 -4.38 -1.06 10.38
CA ASP A 106 -5.55 -0.37 10.90
C ASP A 106 -6.84 -1.19 10.71
N ASP A 107 -7.03 -1.81 9.55
CA ASP A 107 -8.26 -2.55 9.24
C ASP A 107 -8.02 -3.69 8.23
N SER A 108 -8.86 -4.72 8.27
CA SER A 108 -8.85 -5.85 7.33
C SER A 108 -10.27 -6.34 7.10
N PRO A 109 -11.01 -5.72 6.16
CA PRO A 109 -12.30 -6.23 5.74
C PRO A 109 -12.19 -7.69 5.25
N PRO A 110 -13.23 -8.52 5.44
CA PRO A 110 -13.21 -9.90 4.97
C PRO A 110 -13.13 -9.96 3.44
N ALA A 111 -12.41 -10.96 2.91
CA ALA A 111 -12.27 -11.20 1.48
C ALA A 111 -13.63 -11.27 0.78
N ARG A 112 -13.70 -10.67 -0.41
CA ARG A 112 -14.93 -10.65 -1.23
C ARG A 112 -14.64 -11.14 -2.64
N PRO A 113 -15.55 -11.92 -3.24
CA PRO A 113 -15.50 -12.17 -4.66
C PRO A 113 -15.80 -10.87 -5.41
N ASP A 114 -15.05 -10.59 -6.46
CA ASP A 114 -15.27 -9.48 -7.37
C ASP A 114 -15.34 -9.99 -8.82
N GLU A 115 -16.41 -9.64 -9.52
CA GLU A 115 -16.65 -9.98 -10.92
C GLU A 115 -16.63 -8.74 -11.83
N SER A 116 -16.50 -7.54 -11.26
CA SER A 116 -16.49 -6.27 -11.99
C SER A 116 -15.31 -6.14 -12.96
N THR A 117 -14.26 -6.92 -12.76
CA THR A 117 -13.06 -6.97 -13.61
C THR A 117 -13.25 -7.79 -14.90
N GLY A 118 -14.45 -8.32 -15.16
CA GLY A 118 -14.76 -9.16 -16.33
C GLY A 118 -14.35 -10.63 -16.18
N ARG A 119 -13.77 -10.98 -15.03
CA ARG A 119 -13.50 -12.36 -14.60
C ARG A 119 -13.65 -12.43 -13.08
N ARG A 120 -14.07 -13.59 -12.57
CA ARG A 120 -14.20 -13.77 -11.12
C ARG A 120 -12.82 -13.82 -10.47
N VAL A 121 -12.57 -12.86 -9.57
CA VAL A 121 -11.38 -12.80 -8.71
C VAL A 121 -11.80 -12.76 -7.25
N TYR A 122 -10.84 -13.02 -6.37
CA TYR A 122 -11.02 -12.84 -4.93
C TYR A 122 -10.09 -11.73 -4.48
N ASP A 123 -10.64 -10.78 -3.74
CA ASP A 123 -9.91 -9.63 -3.23
C ASP A 123 -9.92 -9.62 -1.70
N GLN A 124 -8.73 -9.57 -1.12
CA GLN A 124 -8.51 -9.35 0.30
C GLN A 124 -7.98 -7.93 0.49
N ILE A 125 -8.74 -7.10 1.20
CA ILE A 125 -8.40 -5.70 1.43
C ILE A 125 -7.78 -5.56 2.82
N ASP A 126 -6.63 -4.90 2.89
CA ASP A 126 -5.98 -4.53 4.15
C ASP A 126 -5.62 -3.05 4.13
N VAL A 127 -5.78 -2.38 5.27
CA VAL A 127 -5.50 -0.96 5.43
C VAL A 127 -4.33 -0.80 6.39
N TYR A 128 -3.30 -0.10 5.92
CA TYR A 128 -2.10 0.20 6.69
C TYR A 128 -1.91 1.70 6.82
N ARG A 129 -1.37 2.11 7.97
CA ARG A 129 -1.08 3.50 8.28
C ARG A 129 0.38 3.70 8.62
N LEU A 130 0.94 4.74 8.03
CA LEU A 130 2.27 5.25 8.28
C LEU A 130 2.16 6.69 8.76
N GLU A 131 2.87 6.99 9.84
CA GLU A 131 2.97 8.34 10.36
C GLU A 131 4.41 8.82 10.26
N SER A 132 4.57 10.11 10.01
CA SER A 132 5.89 10.73 9.94
C SER A 132 5.89 12.16 10.46
N LEU A 133 7.03 12.56 11.01
CA LEU A 133 7.32 13.94 11.40
C LEU A 133 8.48 14.48 10.55
N PRO A 134 8.62 15.80 10.42
CA PRO A 134 9.84 16.40 9.86
C PRO A 134 11.06 15.97 10.67
N GLY A 135 12.17 15.61 10.02
CA GLY A 135 13.40 15.19 10.69
C GLY A 135 14.33 14.37 9.83
#